data_AF-A0A2H2Z471-F1
#
_entry.id   AF-A0A2H2Z471-F1
#
_cell.length_a   1.000
_cell.length_b   1.000
_cell.length_c   1.000
_cell.angle_alpha   90.00
_cell.angle_beta   90.00
_cell.angle_gamma   90.00
#
_symmetry.space_group_name_H-M   'P 1'
#
loop_
_entity.id
_entity.type
_entity.pdbx_description
1 polymer ?
#
loop_
_entity_poly.entity_id
_entity_poly.type
_entity_poly.pdbx_seq_one_letter_code
_entity_poly.pdbx_strand_id
1 'polypeptide(L)'
;MYKQSSIHSSAGTSHGSSRSYLVGFLVSVLLTLAPFALVMFPSLPRTVTAWLVVSLGAIQVIAHLKYFLHLDTAAEQRWNLIALVFSVVIILLLVGLSLWIMDNIHHNMLAH
;
A
#
# COMPACT_ATOMS: atom_id res chain seq x y z
N MET A 1 -47.50 -39.65 8.07
CA MET A 1 -47.45 -38.26 7.58
C MET A 1 -46.22 -37.59 8.19
N TYR A 2 -45.06 -37.66 7.53
CA TYR A 2 -43.84 -37.01 8.03
C TYR A 2 -43.88 -35.53 7.66
N LYS A 3 -43.75 -34.67 8.67
CA LYS A 3 -43.79 -33.22 8.54
C LYS A 3 -42.46 -32.76 7.90
N GLN A 4 -42.50 -32.34 6.64
CA GLN A 4 -41.36 -31.75 5.95
C GLN A 4 -41.01 -30.42 6.65
N SER A 5 -39.93 -30.38 7.41
CA SER A 5 -39.35 -29.12 7.88
C SER A 5 -38.66 -28.44 6.70
N SER A 6 -39.09 -27.22 6.39
CA SER A 6 -38.44 -26.35 5.42
C SER A 6 -37.08 -25.92 5.98
N ILE A 7 -36.02 -26.62 5.60
CA ILE A 7 -34.64 -26.16 5.78
C ILE A 7 -34.51 -24.88 4.95
N HIS A 8 -34.55 -23.73 5.62
CA HIS A 8 -34.19 -22.46 5.02
C HIS A 8 -32.67 -22.41 4.94
N SER A 9 -32.13 -22.91 3.83
CA SER A 9 -30.72 -22.73 3.49
C SER A 9 -30.50 -21.25 3.18
N SER A 10 -30.11 -20.47 4.19
CA SER A 10 -29.46 -19.17 3.97
C SER A 10 -28.07 -19.41 3.38
N ALA A 11 -28.03 -19.93 2.16
CA ALA A 11 -26.86 -19.95 1.29
C ALA A 11 -26.68 -18.56 0.67
N GLY A 12 -26.57 -17.55 1.53
CA GLY A 12 -26.04 -16.25 1.15
C GLY A 12 -24.53 -16.37 1.14
N THR A 13 -23.98 -16.92 0.05
CA THR A 13 -22.54 -17.00 -0.19
C THR A 13 -21.96 -15.60 -0.22
N SER A 14 -21.55 -15.10 0.94
CA SER A 14 -20.74 -13.89 1.10
C SER A 14 -19.33 -14.22 0.62
N HIS A 15 -19.15 -14.29 -0.70
CA HIS A 15 -17.86 -14.31 -1.36
C HIS A 15 -17.10 -13.02 -1.05
N GLY A 16 -16.36 -13.01 0.06
CA GLY A 16 -15.52 -11.89 0.51
C GLY A 16 -14.36 -11.53 -0.43
N SER A 17 -14.15 -12.30 -1.49
CA SER A 17 -13.06 -12.09 -2.45
C SER A 17 -13.38 -10.95 -3.44
N SER A 18 -14.45 -11.04 -4.24
CA SER A 18 -14.70 -10.08 -5.32
C SER A 18 -15.00 -8.66 -4.85
N ARG A 19 -15.74 -8.51 -3.73
CA ARG A 19 -16.00 -7.19 -3.14
C ARG A 19 -14.74 -6.54 -2.55
N SER A 20 -13.86 -7.31 -1.91
CA SER A 20 -12.62 -6.78 -1.32
C SER A 20 -11.65 -6.28 -2.39
N TYR A 21 -11.48 -7.06 -3.47
CA TYR A 21 -10.68 -6.63 -4.64
C TYR A 21 -11.26 -5.38 -5.31
N LEU A 22 -12.58 -5.29 -5.47
CA LEU A 22 -13.21 -4.11 -6.08
C LEU A 22 -13.04 -2.85 -5.22
N VAL A 23 -13.18 -2.98 -3.89
CA VAL A 23 -12.94 -1.87 -2.95
C VAL A 23 -11.47 -1.44 -2.99
N GLY A 24 -10.54 -2.39 -2.95
CA GLY A 24 -9.11 -2.11 -3.08
C GLY A 24 -8.73 -1.43 -4.39
N PHE A 25 -9.33 -1.87 -5.49
CA PHE A 25 -9.16 -1.25 -6.80
C PHE A 25 -9.64 0.21 -6.81
N LEU A 26 -10.84 0.48 -6.29
CA LEU A 26 -11.36 1.85 -6.19
C LEU A 26 -10.50 2.74 -5.29
N VAL A 27 -10.06 2.24 -4.14
CA VAL A 27 -9.14 2.96 -3.23
C VAL A 27 -7.83 3.28 -3.93
N SER A 28 -7.25 2.31 -4.65
CA SER A 28 -6.00 2.48 -5.39
C SER A 28 -6.12 3.52 -6.51
N VAL A 29 -7.23 3.50 -7.26
CA VAL A 29 -7.49 4.49 -8.31
C VAL A 29 -7.63 5.88 -7.72
N LEU A 30 -8.43 6.05 -6.67
CA LEU A 30 -8.62 7.35 -6.01
C LEU A 30 -7.31 7.89 -5.44
N LEU A 31 -6.52 7.05 -4.79
CA LEU A 31 -5.24 7.44 -4.20
C LEU A 31 -4.19 7.76 -5.27
N THR A 32 -4.34 7.26 -6.50
CA THR A 32 -3.48 7.62 -7.64
C THR A 32 -3.93 8.90 -8.32
N LEU A 33 -5.25 9.12 -8.43
CA LEU A 33 -5.80 10.34 -9.00
C LEU A 33 -5.47 11.57 -8.15
N ALA A 34 -5.42 11.44 -6.82
CA ALA A 34 -5.08 12.53 -5.91
C ALA A 34 -3.69 13.18 -6.18
N PRO A 35 -2.56 12.44 -6.20
CA PRO A 35 -1.25 13.01 -6.50
C PRO A 35 -1.16 13.49 -7.95
N PHE A 36 -1.82 12.83 -8.91
CA PHE A 36 -1.88 13.30 -10.31
C PHE A 36 -2.58 14.66 -10.42
N ALA A 37 -3.74 14.81 -9.80
CA ALA A 37 -4.47 16.07 -9.78
C ALA A 37 -3.67 17.18 -9.10
N LEU A 38 -2.98 16.85 -8.00
CA LEU A 38 -2.14 17.80 -7.26
C LEU A 38 -0.96 18.33 -8.10
N VAL A 39 -0.36 17.48 -8.92
CA VAL A 39 0.75 17.87 -9.81
C VAL A 39 0.24 18.59 -11.06
N MET A 40 -0.92 18.20 -11.59
CA MET A 40 -1.52 18.79 -12.79
C MET A 40 -2.12 20.18 -12.53
N PHE A 41 -2.67 20.40 -11.33
CA PHE A 41 -3.17 21.69 -10.86
C PHE A 41 -2.34 22.19 -9.67
N PRO A 42 -1.11 22.70 -9.92
CA PRO A 42 -0.19 23.11 -8.87
C PRO A 42 -0.75 24.31 -8.10
N SER A 43 -1.39 24.04 -6.97
CA SER A 43 -1.95 25.03 -6.04
C SER A 43 -1.06 25.27 -4.82
N LEU A 44 -0.10 24.37 -4.58
CA LEU A 44 0.81 24.39 -3.43
C LEU A 44 2.27 24.60 -3.87
N PRO A 45 3.16 25.02 -2.96
CA PRO A 45 4.59 25.07 -3.22
C PRO A 45 5.13 23.72 -3.70
N ARG A 46 6.11 23.76 -4.61
CA ARG A 46 6.66 22.56 -5.26
C ARG A 46 7.23 21.55 -4.25
N THR A 47 7.91 22.03 -3.22
CA THR A 47 8.47 21.18 -2.16
C THR A 47 7.37 20.46 -1.37
N VAL A 48 6.31 21.17 -1.00
CA VAL A 48 5.18 20.61 -0.26
C VAL A 48 4.45 19.56 -1.11
N THR A 49 4.25 19.88 -2.39
CA THR A 49 3.64 18.96 -3.36
C THR A 49 4.48 17.69 -3.52
N ALA A 50 5.80 17.80 -3.63
CA ALA A 50 6.69 16.65 -3.77
C ALA A 50 6.61 15.72 -2.55
N TRP A 51 6.69 16.26 -1.34
CA TRP A 51 6.55 15.47 -0.11
C TRP A 51 5.19 14.79 -0.03
N LEU A 52 4.11 15.50 -0.35
CA LEU A 52 2.76 14.95 -0.31
C LEU A 52 2.58 13.80 -1.32
N VAL A 53 3.10 13.94 -2.54
CA VAL A 53 3.08 12.88 -3.56
C VAL A 53 3.85 11.64 -3.09
N VAL A 54 5.04 11.82 -2.52
CA VAL A 54 5.84 10.71 -1.98
C VAL A 54 5.09 10.01 -0.84
N SER A 55 4.49 10.75 0.09
CA SER A 55 3.69 10.17 1.17
C SER A 55 2.47 9.41 0.66
N LEU A 56 1.74 9.96 -0.32
CA LEU A 56 0.60 9.28 -0.96
C LEU A 56 1.06 7.99 -1.67
N GLY A 57 2.22 8.01 -2.33
CA GLY A 57 2.83 6.82 -2.93
C GLY A 57 3.18 5.75 -1.89
N ALA A 58 3.71 6.13 -0.73
CA ALA A 58 3.97 5.18 0.35
C ALA A 58 2.68 4.53 0.87
N ILE A 59 1.62 5.32 1.06
CA ILE A 59 0.29 4.81 1.47
C ILE A 59 -0.27 3.87 0.39
N GLN A 60 -0.03 4.17 -0.89
CA GLN A 60 -0.47 3.34 -2.01
C GLN A 60 0.18 1.95 -2.03
N VAL A 61 1.45 1.85 -1.66
CA VAL A 61 2.12 0.55 -1.49
C VAL A 61 1.41 -0.27 -0.40
N ILE A 62 1.08 0.35 0.73
CA ILE A 62 0.37 -0.33 1.83
C ILE A 62 -1.02 -0.78 1.37
N ALA A 63 -1.74 0.05 0.62
CA ALA A 63 -3.06 -0.30 0.08
C ALA A 63 -2.98 -1.54 -0.84
N HIS A 64 -1.96 -1.63 -1.70
CA HIS A 64 -1.75 -2.80 -2.55
C HIS A 64 -1.42 -4.06 -1.75
N LEU A 65 -0.51 -3.94 -0.78
CA LEU A 65 -0.16 -5.06 0.10
C LEU A 65 -1.37 -5.58 0.89
N LYS A 66 -2.31 -4.70 1.28
CA LYS A 66 -3.52 -5.11 2.00
C LYS A 66 -4.57 -5.72 1.08
N TYR A 67 -4.98 -5.02 0.02
CA TYR A 67 -6.13 -5.43 -0.79
C TYR A 67 -5.78 -6.42 -1.91
N PHE A 68 -4.61 -6.30 -2.53
CA PHE A 68 -4.21 -7.17 -3.64
C PHE A 68 -3.46 -8.40 -3.15
N LEU A 69 -2.50 -8.21 -2.25
CA LEU A 69 -1.71 -9.33 -1.73
C LEU A 69 -2.45 -10.13 -0.65
N HIS A 70 -3.61 -9.65 -0.18
CA HIS A 70 -4.44 -10.32 0.84
C HIS A 70 -3.59 -10.85 2.00
N LEU A 71 -2.71 -9.99 2.52
CA LEU A 71 -1.95 -10.31 3.71
C LEU A 71 -2.92 -10.39 4.89
N ASP A 72 -3.30 -11.61 5.23
CA ASP A 72 -4.05 -11.91 6.44
C ASP A 72 -3.08 -11.96 7.63
N THR A 73 -3.51 -11.38 8.75
CA THR A 73 -2.80 -11.49 10.04
C THR A 73 -3.05 -12.83 10.73
N ALA A 74 -3.49 -13.83 9.96
CA ALA A 74 -3.70 -15.19 10.45
C ALA A 74 -2.39 -15.81 10.91
N ALA A 75 -2.47 -16.71 11.90
CA ALA A 75 -1.29 -17.29 12.55
C ALA A 75 -0.33 -17.96 11.55
N GLU A 76 -0.85 -18.53 10.47
CA GLU A 76 -0.10 -19.22 9.42
C GLU A 76 0.67 -18.27 8.49
N GLN A 77 0.17 -17.03 8.27
CA GLN A 77 0.82 -16.03 7.42
C GLN A 77 1.78 -15.10 8.16
N ARG A 78 1.95 -15.26 9.48
CA ARG A 78 2.88 -14.45 10.29
C ARG A 78 4.31 -14.47 9.77
N TRP A 79 4.77 -15.62 9.27
CA TRP A 79 6.10 -15.74 8.68
C TRP A 79 6.27 -14.88 7.42
N ASN A 80 5.22 -14.77 6.61
CA ASN A 80 5.21 -13.89 5.44
C ASN A 80 5.23 -12.41 5.85
N LEU A 81 4.51 -12.04 6.91
CA LEU A 81 4.56 -10.68 7.47
C LEU A 81 5.96 -10.33 8.00
N ILE A 82 6.61 -11.25 8.70
CA ILE A 82 7.98 -11.06 9.20
C ILE A 82 8.94 -10.88 8.03
N ALA A 83 8.85 -11.72 7.00
CA ALA A 83 9.68 -11.61 5.80
C ALA A 83 9.46 -10.28 5.08
N LEU A 84 8.21 -9.83 4.95
CA LEU A 84 7.88 -8.56 4.31
C LEU A 84 8.45 -7.36 5.08
N VAL A 85 8.25 -7.32 6.40
CA VAL A 85 8.81 -6.24 7.24
C VAL A 85 10.33 -6.23 7.14
N PHE A 86 10.96 -7.39 7.17
CA PHE A 86 12.40 -7.51 6.98
C PHE A 86 12.86 -6.96 5.63
N SER A 87 12.17 -7.30 4.54
CA SER A 87 12.44 -6.73 3.21
C SER A 87 12.26 -5.22 3.17
N VAL A 88 11.20 -4.67 3.78
CA VAL A 88 10.97 -3.21 3.85
C VAL A 88 12.10 -2.51 4.60
N VAL A 89 12.54 -3.07 5.73
CA VAL A 89 13.67 -2.51 6.50
C VAL A 89 14.94 -2.52 5.65
N ILE A 90 15.25 -3.60 4.94
CA ILE A 90 16.41 -3.67 4.04
C ILE A 90 16.30 -2.60 2.95
N ILE A 91 15.14 -2.44 2.31
CA ILE A 91 14.94 -1.42 1.27
C ILE A 91 15.16 -0.02 1.82
N LEU A 92 14.62 0.30 3.00
CA LEU A 92 14.80 1.59 3.66
C LEU A 92 16.28 1.84 4.00
N LEU A 93 16.99 0.83 4.48
CA LEU A 93 18.42 0.94 4.74
C LEU A 93 19.20 1.17 3.45
N LEU A 94 18.97 0.36 2.40
CA LEU A 94 19.72 0.49 1.15
C LEU A 94 19.46 1.83 0.46
N VAL A 95 18.19 2.24 0.32
CA VAL A 95 17.83 3.50 -0.33
C VAL A 95 18.23 4.68 0.54
N GLY A 96 17.93 4.63 1.84
CA GLY A 96 18.26 5.69 2.78
C GLY A 96 19.77 5.91 2.93
N LEU A 97 20.54 4.83 3.15
CA LEU A 97 22.01 4.93 3.21
C LEU A 97 22.59 5.33 1.86
N SER A 98 22.07 4.82 0.73
CA SER A 98 22.59 5.20 -0.58
C SER A 98 22.42 6.69 -0.85
N LEU A 99 21.24 7.25 -0.57
CA LEU A 99 20.99 8.68 -0.70
C LEU A 99 21.88 9.48 0.26
N TRP A 100 22.02 9.04 1.51
CA TRP A 100 22.89 9.71 2.49
C TRP A 100 24.36 9.69 2.09
N ILE A 101 24.87 8.55 1.63
CA ILE A 101 26.27 8.43 1.17
C ILE A 101 26.50 9.34 -0.04
N MET A 102 25.59 9.33 -1.01
CA MET A 102 25.75 10.13 -2.23
C MET A 102 25.69 11.63 -1.93
N ASP A 103 24.79 12.07 -1.06
CA ASP A 103 24.69 13.45 -0.59
C ASP A 103 25.97 13.88 0.15
N ASN A 104 26.47 13.04 1.06
CA ASN A 104 27.67 13.31 1.84
C ASN A 104 28.92 13.40 0.93
N ILE A 105 29.05 12.51 -0.06
CA ILE A 105 30.13 12.56 -1.04
C ILE A 105 30.00 13.80 -1.92
N HIS A 106 28.79 14.13 -2.39
CA HIS A 106 28.56 15.32 -3.22
C HIS A 106 28.96 16.60 -2.50
N HIS A 107 28.56 16.75 -1.23
CA HIS A 107 28.99 17.87 -0.39
C HIS A 107 30.50 17.90 -0.17
N ASN A 108 31.14 16.75 0.07
CA ASN A 108 32.57 16.67 0.33
C ASN A 108 33.45 16.85 -0.93
N MET A 109 32.92 16.54 -2.12
CA MET A 109 33.60 16.77 -3.41
C MET A 109 33.39 18.18 -3.97
N LEU A 110 32.28 18.84 -3.63
CA LEU A 110 32.04 20.25 -3.99
C LEU A 110 32.71 21.25 -3.03
N ALA A 111 33.15 20.80 -1.86
CA ALA A 111 33.84 21.63 -0.88
C ALA A 111 35.31 21.94 -1.24
N HIS A 112 35.77 21.59 -2.44
CA HIS A 112 37.14 21.78 -2.91
C HIS A 112 37.22 22.52 -4.25
#